data_AF-A0A6A4DF68-F1
#
_entry.id   AF-A0A6A4DF68-F1
#
_cell.length_a   1.000
_cell.length_b   1.000
_cell.length_c   1.000
_cell.angle_alpha   90.00
_cell.angle_beta   90.00
_cell.angle_gamma   90.00
#
_symmetry.space_group_name_H-M   'P 1'
#
loop_
_entity.id
_entity.type
_entity.pdbx_description
1 polymer ?
#
loop_
_entity_poly.entity_id
_entity_poly.type
_entity_poly.pdbx_seq_one_letter_code
_entity_poly.pdbx_strand_id
1 'polypeptide(L)'
;MGFADTALNLDDDVADVLTATLFMHFPDMLRLCEGSPFITKVRETLAELNIGESELLAWGVTITRAIVTPPATTASATDDVEEKHSPALVDLIKRQSEQIDVLILQNKRLDERMLAVESELRTLTKNPAADSACSDLSLTVAEQQSPLAAKATRSKKKGAQSLSAICIV
;
A
#
# COMPACT_ATOMS: atom_id res chain seq x y z
N MET A 1 21.54 28.80 -22.16
CA MET A 1 20.73 28.29 -23.29
C MET A 1 19.33 28.81 -23.06
N GLY A 2 18.78 29.64 -23.94
CA GLY A 2 17.45 30.22 -23.74
C GLY A 2 16.71 30.34 -25.07
N PHE A 3 15.39 30.35 -25.01
CA PHE A 3 14.53 30.69 -26.14
C PHE A 3 14.80 32.12 -26.59
N ALA A 4 14.64 32.36 -27.89
CA ALA A 4 14.81 33.68 -28.50
C ALA A 4 13.81 34.72 -27.95
N ASP A 5 12.62 34.26 -27.55
CA ASP A 5 11.67 35.05 -26.79
C ASP A 5 11.96 34.93 -25.30
N THR A 6 12.33 36.06 -24.69
CA THR A 6 12.71 36.13 -23.28
C THR A 6 11.54 35.87 -22.35
N ALA A 7 10.29 36.07 -22.81
CA ALA A 7 9.10 35.77 -22.03
C ALA A 7 8.86 34.26 -21.84
N LEU A 8 9.49 33.42 -22.66
CA LEU A 8 9.40 31.96 -22.58
C LEU A 8 10.52 31.33 -21.74
N ASN A 9 11.52 32.12 -21.33
CA ASN A 9 12.58 31.64 -20.47
C ASN A 9 12.08 31.55 -19.04
N LEU A 10 12.22 30.38 -18.45
CA LEU A 10 12.03 30.20 -17.02
C LEU A 10 13.17 30.89 -16.29
N ASP A 11 12.85 31.46 -15.13
CA ASP A 11 13.86 31.90 -14.19
C ASP A 11 14.66 30.68 -13.70
N ASP A 12 15.96 30.88 -13.46
CA ASP A 12 16.87 29.79 -13.10
C ASP A 12 16.45 29.13 -11.77
N ASP A 13 15.99 29.90 -10.78
CA ASP A 13 15.52 29.35 -9.50
C ASP A 13 14.27 28.49 -9.69
N VAL A 14 13.38 28.90 -10.60
CA VAL A 14 12.17 28.14 -10.93
C VAL A 14 12.52 26.84 -11.66
N ALA A 15 13.47 26.89 -12.58
CA ALA A 15 13.97 25.71 -13.29
C ALA A 15 14.61 24.70 -12.31
N ASP A 16 15.37 25.17 -11.34
CA ASP A 16 15.99 24.35 -10.30
C ASP A 16 14.95 23.67 -9.41
N VAL A 17 13.92 24.41 -8.95
CA VAL A 17 12.83 23.85 -8.14
C VAL A 17 12.05 22.78 -8.91
N LEU A 18 11.75 23.03 -10.19
CA LEU A 18 11.06 22.06 -11.04
C LEU A 18 11.91 20.80 -11.25
N THR A 19 13.21 20.96 -11.48
CA THR A 19 14.15 19.85 -11.64
C THR A 19 14.27 19.03 -10.36
N ALA A 20 14.40 19.69 -9.21
CA ALA A 20 14.43 19.05 -7.91
C ALA A 20 13.15 18.24 -7.65
N THR A 21 11.99 18.80 -8.02
CA THR A 21 10.69 18.14 -7.90
C THR A 21 10.61 16.89 -8.79
N LEU A 22 11.10 16.98 -10.02
CA LEU A 22 11.16 15.84 -10.94
C LEU A 22 12.04 14.71 -10.38
N PHE A 23 13.19 15.05 -9.78
CA PHE A 23 14.09 14.07 -9.17
C PHE A 23 13.47 13.39 -7.95
N MET A 24 12.74 14.12 -7.11
CA MET A 24 12.02 13.53 -5.98
C MET A 24 10.97 12.51 -6.40
N HIS A 25 10.26 12.76 -7.50
CA HIS A 25 9.18 11.90 -7.99
C HIS A 25 9.60 10.90 -9.08
N PHE A 26 10.87 10.91 -9.48
CA PHE A 26 11.41 9.96 -10.45
C PHE A 26 11.15 8.47 -10.08
N PRO A 27 11.37 8.01 -8.84
CA PRO A 27 11.14 6.60 -8.49
C PRO A 27 9.67 6.20 -8.62
N ASP A 28 8.76 7.10 -8.21
CA ASP A 28 7.32 6.87 -8.29
C ASP A 28 6.86 6.83 -9.74
N MET A 29 7.34 7.76 -10.57
CA MET A 29 7.04 7.77 -12.00
C MET A 29 7.60 6.56 -12.73
N LEU A 30 8.80 6.10 -12.38
CA LEU A 30 9.39 4.88 -12.93
C LEU A 30 8.50 3.66 -12.63
N ARG A 31 7.99 3.56 -11.40
CA ARG A 31 7.13 2.44 -10.97
C ARG A 31 5.74 2.49 -11.60
N LEU A 32 5.19 3.68 -11.83
CA LEU A 32 3.84 3.87 -12.33
C LEU A 32 3.77 3.87 -13.87
N CYS A 33 4.78 4.42 -14.54
CA CYS A 33 4.83 4.57 -15.99
C CYS A 33 6.28 4.60 -16.50
N GLU A 34 6.90 3.41 -16.55
CA GLU A 34 8.28 3.25 -17.02
C GLU A 34 8.48 3.73 -18.47
N GLY A 35 7.46 3.58 -19.33
CA GLY A 35 7.50 4.00 -20.74
C GLY A 35 7.23 5.49 -20.97
N SER A 36 7.11 6.29 -19.91
CA SER A 36 6.87 7.73 -20.05
C SER A 36 8.04 8.41 -20.78
N PRO A 37 7.78 9.37 -21.68
CA PRO A 37 8.84 10.14 -22.34
C PRO A 37 9.75 10.85 -21.34
N PHE A 38 9.23 11.21 -20.16
CA PHE A 38 10.03 11.73 -19.06
C PHE A 38 11.10 10.75 -18.58
N ILE A 39 10.72 9.48 -18.32
CA ILE A 39 11.64 8.45 -17.83
C ILE A 39 12.71 8.16 -18.87
N THR A 40 12.32 8.01 -20.13
CA THR A 40 13.25 7.84 -21.26
C THR A 40 14.23 9.00 -21.31
N LYS A 41 13.75 10.24 -21.21
CA LYS A 41 14.60 11.42 -21.30
C LYS A 41 15.59 11.52 -20.14
N VAL A 42 15.14 11.23 -18.92
CA VAL A 42 16.02 11.21 -17.75
C VAL A 42 17.12 10.16 -17.93
N ARG A 43 16.79 8.94 -18.34
CA ARG A 43 17.79 7.88 -18.55
C ARG A 43 18.80 8.22 -19.64
N GLU A 44 18.36 8.83 -20.74
CA GLU A 44 19.26 9.37 -21.77
C GLU A 44 20.22 10.40 -21.19
N THR A 45 19.71 11.39 -20.46
CA THR A 45 20.57 12.44 -19.87
C THR A 45 21.53 11.90 -18.82
N LEU A 46 21.12 10.91 -18.03
CA LEU A 46 22.00 10.23 -17.08
C LEU A 46 23.11 9.46 -17.80
N ALA A 47 22.80 8.79 -18.90
CA ALA A 47 23.78 8.10 -19.72
C ALA A 47 24.78 9.06 -20.38
N GLU A 48 24.30 10.21 -20.89
CA GLU A 48 25.16 11.27 -21.44
C GLU A 48 26.10 11.86 -20.39
N LEU A 49 25.63 12.01 -19.15
CA LEU A 49 26.40 12.54 -18.03
C LEU A 49 27.22 11.46 -17.29
N ASN A 50 27.10 10.19 -17.69
CA ASN A 50 27.71 9.03 -17.03
C ASN A 50 27.37 8.94 -15.52
N ILE A 51 26.14 9.31 -15.17
CA ILE A 51 25.59 9.28 -13.82
C ILE A 51 24.73 8.02 -13.67
N GLY A 52 24.90 7.31 -12.57
CA GLY A 52 24.08 6.12 -12.27
C GLY A 52 22.67 6.50 -11.81
N GLU A 53 21.67 5.67 -12.11
CA GLU A 53 20.32 5.83 -11.54
C GLU A 53 20.36 5.87 -10.00
N SER A 54 21.29 5.15 -9.37
CA SER A 54 21.52 5.18 -7.92
C SER A 54 21.93 6.57 -7.39
N GLU A 55 22.69 7.34 -8.17
CA GLU A 55 23.10 8.70 -7.78
C GLU A 55 21.92 9.66 -7.87
N LEU A 56 21.10 9.55 -8.93
CA LEU A 56 19.86 10.30 -9.05
C LEU A 56 18.91 10.03 -7.87
N LEU A 57 18.77 8.76 -7.48
CA LEU A 57 17.98 8.37 -6.31
C LEU A 57 18.55 8.97 -5.01
N ALA A 58 19.88 8.97 -4.85
CA ALA A 58 20.54 9.59 -3.70
C ALA A 58 20.31 11.11 -3.64
N TRP A 59 20.28 11.78 -4.79
CA TRP A 59 19.93 13.20 -4.89
C TRP A 59 18.48 13.44 -4.53
N GLY A 60 17.54 12.64 -5.05
CA GLY A 60 16.13 12.71 -4.68
C GLY A 60 15.94 12.63 -3.16
N VAL A 61 16.55 11.65 -2.49
CA VAL A 61 16.50 11.52 -1.02
C VAL A 61 17.11 12.74 -0.31
N THR A 62 18.24 13.25 -0.81
CA THR A 62 18.92 14.42 -0.22
C THR A 62 18.06 15.67 -0.33
N ILE A 63 17.43 15.88 -1.49
CA ILE A 63 16.51 16.99 -1.76
C ILE A 63 15.26 16.86 -0.88
N THR A 64 14.63 15.69 -0.83
CA THR A 64 13.45 15.46 0.03
C THR A 64 13.81 15.71 1.49
N ARG A 65 14.98 15.26 1.96
CA ARG A 65 15.43 15.56 3.32
C ARG A 65 15.61 17.06 3.53
N ALA A 66 16.26 17.78 2.62
CA ALA A 66 16.49 19.21 2.74
C ALA A 66 15.17 20.03 2.75
N ILE A 67 14.14 19.58 2.03
CA ILE A 67 12.86 20.28 1.89
C ILE A 67 11.86 19.87 2.99
N VAL A 68 11.78 18.58 3.33
CA VAL A 68 10.76 18.02 4.24
C VAL A 68 11.27 17.95 5.69
N THR A 69 12.57 17.75 5.89
CA THR A 69 13.18 17.66 7.22
C THR A 69 14.12 18.85 7.43
N PRO A 70 13.70 19.93 8.11
CA PRO A 70 14.62 21.02 8.41
C PRO A 70 15.85 20.45 9.15
N PRO A 71 17.07 20.81 8.74
CA PRO A 71 18.27 20.34 9.42
C PRO A 71 18.22 20.84 10.85
N ALA A 72 18.21 19.92 11.81
CA ALA A 72 18.56 20.26 13.18
C ALA A 72 19.92 20.96 13.11
N THR A 73 19.92 22.27 13.36
CA THR A 73 21.11 23.11 13.30
C THR A 73 22.08 22.58 14.36
N THR A 74 23.10 21.84 13.93
CA THR A 74 24.23 21.47 14.76
C THR A 74 25.13 22.70 14.90
N ALA A 75 24.91 23.45 15.98
CA ALA A 75 25.89 24.38 16.49
C ALA A 75 26.33 23.96 17.89
N SER A 76 27.63 23.75 18.01
CA SER A 76 28.46 23.60 19.21
C SER A 76 28.55 22.22 19.90
N ALA A 77 29.81 21.78 19.93
CA ALA A 77 30.36 20.79 20.84
C ALA A 77 30.05 21.12 22.31
N THR A 78 29.59 20.12 23.05
CA THR A 78 30.07 19.61 24.36
C THR A 78 28.97 18.78 25.02
N ASP A 79 29.34 17.58 25.47
CA ASP A 79 28.69 16.71 26.47
C ASP A 79 27.27 16.17 26.25
N ASP A 80 27.17 14.84 26.46
CA ASP A 80 26.01 14.06 26.88
C ASP A 80 24.63 14.59 26.48
N VAL A 81 24.19 14.23 25.27
CA VAL A 81 22.79 14.36 24.88
C VAL A 81 22.18 12.96 24.85
N GLU A 82 21.60 12.60 25.99
CA GLU A 82 20.49 11.66 26.07
C GLU A 82 19.55 11.93 24.89
N GLU A 83 19.51 10.97 23.95
CA GLU A 83 18.73 11.04 22.73
C GLU A 83 17.25 11.07 23.13
N LYS A 84 16.75 12.28 23.41
CA LYS A 84 15.38 12.53 23.81
C LYS A 84 14.52 12.31 22.58
N HIS A 85 14.21 11.04 22.30
CA HIS A 85 13.19 10.68 21.32
C HIS A 85 11.97 11.55 21.59
N SER A 86 11.42 12.17 20.54
CA SER A 86 10.30 13.07 20.69
C SER A 86 9.17 12.33 21.44
N PRO A 87 8.48 12.99 22.40
CA PRO A 87 7.45 12.32 23.20
C PRO A 87 6.38 11.65 22.32
N ALA A 88 6.08 12.25 21.16
CA ALA A 88 5.19 11.68 20.16
C ALA A 88 5.69 10.36 19.54
N LEU A 89 7.00 10.22 19.31
CA LEU A 89 7.58 8.97 18.80
C LEU A 89 7.52 7.87 19.87
N VAL A 90 7.81 8.21 21.13
CA VAL A 90 7.72 7.27 22.25
C VAL A 90 6.28 6.77 22.45
N ASP A 91 5.30 7.68 22.40
CA ASP A 91 3.88 7.33 22.51
C ASP A 91 3.42 6.44 21.34
N LEU A 92 3.91 6.70 20.13
CA LEU A 92 3.62 5.89 18.96
C LEU A 92 4.20 4.47 19.09
N ILE A 93 5.46 4.36 19.49
CA ILE A 93 6.12 3.06 19.71
C ILE A 93 5.35 2.27 20.76
N LYS A 94 4.99 2.91 21.88
CA LYS A 94 4.21 2.27 22.94
C LYS A 94 2.87 1.73 22.43
N ARG A 95 2.12 2.54 21.68
CA ARG A 95 0.86 2.10 21.05
C ARG A 95 1.08 0.92 20.10
N GLN A 96 2.15 0.94 19.29
CA GLN A 96 2.45 -0.15 18.38
C GLN A 96 2.79 -1.44 19.15
N SER A 97 3.56 -1.34 20.24
CA SER A 97 3.85 -2.48 21.12
C SER A 97 2.58 -3.09 21.70
N GLU A 98 1.65 -2.26 22.20
CA GLU A 98 0.36 -2.74 22.71
C GLU A 98 -0.46 -3.46 21.63
N GLN A 99 -0.46 -2.96 20.38
CA GLN A 99 -1.14 -3.63 19.27
C GLN A 99 -0.51 -4.99 18.94
N ILE A 100 0.82 -5.08 18.97
CA ILE A 100 1.56 -6.33 18.76
C ILE A 100 1.19 -7.35 19.84
N ASP A 101 1.11 -6.96 21.10
CA ASP A 101 0.73 -7.85 22.20
C ASP A 101 -0.67 -8.42 22.03
N VAL A 102 -1.63 -7.59 21.61
CA VAL A 102 -3.00 -8.04 21.30
C VAL A 102 -3.01 -9.06 20.16
N LEU A 103 -2.25 -8.80 19.09
CA LEU A 103 -2.12 -9.73 17.95
C LEU A 103 -1.48 -11.06 18.36
N ILE A 104 -0.45 -11.03 19.20
CA ILE A 104 0.20 -12.24 19.74
C ILE A 104 -0.80 -13.06 20.55
N LEU A 105 -1.59 -12.42 21.41
CA LEU A 105 -2.59 -13.12 22.22
C LEU A 105 -3.69 -13.75 21.35
N GLN A 106 -4.12 -13.05 20.30
CA GLN A 106 -5.09 -13.59 19.34
C GLN A 106 -4.53 -14.80 18.59
N ASN A 107 -3.29 -14.73 18.10
CA ASN A 107 -2.64 -15.86 17.44
C ASN A 107 -2.53 -17.07 18.36
N LYS A 108 -2.06 -16.91 19.60
CA LYS A 108 -2.00 -18.01 20.59
C LYS A 108 -3.35 -18.70 20.80
N ARG A 109 -4.43 -17.90 20.94
CA ARG A 109 -5.78 -18.44 21.11
C ARG A 109 -6.28 -19.16 19.85
N LEU A 110 -5.92 -18.68 18.67
CA LEU A 110 -6.24 -19.35 17.41
C LEU A 110 -5.49 -20.67 17.28
N ASP A 111 -4.21 -20.72 17.66
CA ASP A 111 -3.39 -21.93 17.66
C ASP A 111 -3.96 -23.00 18.61
N GLU A 112 -4.39 -22.61 19.81
CA GLU A 112 -5.05 -23.53 20.76
C GLU A 112 -6.34 -24.12 20.18
N ARG A 113 -7.17 -23.29 19.53
CA ARG A 113 -8.42 -23.75 18.89
C ARG A 113 -8.15 -24.67 17.72
N MET A 114 -7.14 -24.35 16.91
CA MET A 114 -6.71 -25.18 15.79
C MET A 114 -6.25 -26.55 16.28
N LEU A 115 -5.44 -26.58 17.34
CA LEU A 115 -4.96 -27.80 17.95
C LEU A 115 -6.10 -28.65 18.54
N ALA A 116 -7.08 -28.01 19.18
CA ALA A 116 -8.28 -28.70 19.66
C ALA A 116 -9.07 -29.33 18.49
N VAL A 117 -9.33 -28.58 17.42
CA VAL A 117 -10.01 -29.07 16.21
C VAL A 117 -9.22 -30.23 15.56
N GLU A 118 -7.90 -30.11 15.45
CA GLU A 118 -7.06 -31.17 14.92
C GLU A 118 -7.07 -32.43 15.79
N SER A 119 -7.17 -32.27 17.12
CA SER A 119 -7.28 -33.39 18.05
C SER A 119 -8.62 -34.11 17.90
N GLU A 120 -9.74 -33.37 17.81
CA GLU A 120 -11.07 -33.92 17.54
C GLU A 120 -11.09 -34.69 16.22
N LEU A 121 -10.53 -34.11 15.15
CA LEU A 121 -10.45 -34.75 13.85
C LEU A 121 -9.59 -36.03 13.87
N ARG A 122 -8.47 -36.03 14.62
CA ARG A 122 -7.67 -37.24 14.84
C ARG A 122 -8.43 -38.32 15.63
N THR A 123 -9.22 -37.96 16.64
CA THR A 123 -10.02 -38.94 17.39
C THR A 123 -11.13 -39.55 16.52
N LEU A 124 -11.81 -38.74 15.69
CA LEU A 124 -12.81 -39.23 14.74
C LEU A 124 -12.19 -40.17 13.69
N THR A 125 -10.97 -39.85 13.24
CA THR A 125 -10.26 -40.66 12.23
C THR A 125 -9.68 -41.96 12.80
N LYS A 126 -9.32 -41.99 14.10
CA LYS A 126 -8.71 -43.16 14.75
C LYS A 126 -9.73 -44.21 15.23
N ASN A 127 -11.02 -43.93 15.12
CA ASN A 127 -12.10 -44.90 15.36
C ASN A 127 -12.63 -45.49 14.03
N PRO A 128 -12.02 -46.54 13.45
CA PRO A 128 -12.70 -47.32 12.43
C PRO A 128 -13.68 -48.29 13.12
N ALA A 129 -14.98 -48.02 12.91
CA ALA A 129 -16.12 -48.94 12.94
C ALA A 129 -16.26 -49.95 14.11
N ALA A 130 -17.24 -49.69 14.98
CA ALA A 130 -18.17 -50.71 15.47
C ALA A 130 -19.55 -50.06 15.71
N ASP A 131 -20.45 -50.31 14.75
CA ASP A 131 -21.91 -50.38 14.80
C ASP A 131 -22.76 -49.28 15.46
N SER A 132 -23.56 -48.61 14.64
CA SER A 132 -25.01 -48.82 14.71
C SER A 132 -25.68 -48.48 13.38
N ALA A 133 -26.42 -49.46 12.86
CA ALA A 133 -27.04 -49.46 11.55
C ALA A 133 -28.31 -48.59 11.48
N CYS A 134 -28.41 -47.90 10.35
CA CYS A 134 -29.60 -47.58 9.55
C CYS A 134 -30.99 -47.93 10.13
N SER A 135 -31.84 -46.89 10.26
CA SER A 135 -33.26 -46.82 9.85
C SER A 135 -33.77 -45.42 10.23
N ASP A 136 -34.63 -44.70 9.52
CA ASP A 136 -35.15 -44.68 8.16
C ASP A 136 -36.00 -43.38 8.10
N LEU A 137 -36.21 -42.85 6.90
CA LEU A 137 -37.21 -41.88 6.45
C LEU A 137 -38.09 -41.12 7.48
N SER A 138 -38.04 -39.78 7.41
CA SER A 138 -39.22 -39.00 6.99
C SER A 138 -38.88 -37.53 6.70
N LEU A 139 -38.69 -37.25 5.41
CA LEU A 139 -39.09 -35.98 4.81
C LEU A 139 -40.56 -36.11 4.41
N THR A 140 -41.46 -35.31 4.99
CA THR A 140 -42.62 -34.74 4.28
C THR A 140 -43.15 -33.51 5.03
N VAL A 141 -43.06 -32.34 4.40
CA VAL A 141 -44.18 -31.57 3.82
C VAL A 141 -45.11 -30.95 4.88
N ALA A 142 -44.88 -29.67 5.16
CA ALA A 142 -45.94 -28.73 5.49
C ALA A 142 -46.10 -27.78 4.29
N GLU A 143 -46.94 -28.20 3.36
CA GLU A 143 -47.61 -27.37 2.38
C GLU A 143 -48.43 -26.31 3.13
N GLN A 144 -48.39 -25.02 2.76
CA GLN A 144 -49.48 -24.42 1.98
C GLN A 144 -49.36 -22.89 1.82
N GLN A 145 -49.53 -22.50 0.55
CA GLN A 145 -50.13 -21.28 0.02
C GLN A 145 -49.30 -20.00 -0.20
N SER A 146 -48.81 -19.90 -1.44
CA SER A 146 -48.79 -18.64 -2.21
C SER A 146 -50.19 -18.34 -2.77
N PRO A 147 -50.50 -17.07 -3.06
CA PRO A 147 -51.13 -16.76 -4.33
C PRO A 147 -50.44 -15.64 -5.11
N LEU A 148 -50.14 -15.97 -6.38
CA LEU A 148 -50.45 -15.19 -7.60
C LEU A 148 -49.97 -13.73 -7.74
N ALA A 149 -48.94 -13.60 -8.58
CA ALA A 149 -48.90 -12.82 -9.83
C ALA A 149 -49.37 -11.34 -9.85
N ALA A 150 -48.43 -10.44 -10.19
CA ALA A 150 -48.67 -9.39 -11.20
C ALA A 150 -47.36 -8.73 -11.71
N LYS A 151 -47.10 -8.97 -13.01
CA LYS A 151 -46.72 -8.00 -14.06
C LYS A 151 -45.45 -7.14 -13.95
N ALA A 152 -44.66 -7.28 -15.02
CA ALA A 152 -43.52 -6.49 -15.48
C ALA A 152 -43.65 -4.96 -15.36
N THR A 153 -42.50 -4.27 -15.23
CA THR A 153 -42.11 -3.19 -16.15
C THR A 153 -40.62 -2.86 -16.04
N ARG A 154 -40.02 -2.65 -17.21
CA ARG A 154 -38.64 -2.27 -17.52
C ARG A 154 -38.38 -0.81 -17.14
N SER A 155 -37.19 -0.49 -16.60
CA SER A 155 -36.51 0.75 -17.01
C SER A 155 -35.01 0.77 -16.73
N LYS A 156 -34.34 1.56 -17.54
CA LYS A 156 -32.92 1.61 -17.92
C LYS A 156 -32.24 2.75 -17.18
N LYS A 157 -31.06 2.55 -16.58
CA LYS A 157 -30.15 3.68 -16.33
C LYS A 157 -28.67 3.30 -16.48
N LYS A 158 -28.05 4.02 -17.41
CA LYS A 158 -26.63 4.08 -17.77
C LYS A 158 -25.74 4.44 -16.58
N GLY A 159 -24.50 3.96 -16.64
CA GLY A 159 -23.35 4.77 -16.25
C GLY A 159 -22.39 4.11 -15.27
N ALA A 160 -21.57 3.18 -15.72
CA ALA A 160 -20.27 2.93 -15.11
C ALA A 160 -19.22 3.34 -16.15
N GLN A 161 -18.75 4.58 -16.04
CA GLN A 161 -17.59 5.03 -16.80
C GLN A 161 -16.37 4.46 -16.06
N SER A 162 -15.81 3.39 -16.60
CA SER A 162 -14.51 2.88 -16.18
C SER A 162 -13.45 3.87 -16.69
N LEU A 163 -12.86 4.64 -15.80
CA LEU A 163 -11.67 5.44 -16.11
C LEU A 163 -10.47 4.49 -16.14
N SER A 164 -10.26 3.83 -17.28
CA SER A 164 -8.97 3.22 -17.58
C SER A 164 -7.96 4.35 -17.73
N ALA A 165 -6.90 4.30 -16.94
CA ALA A 165 -5.74 5.16 -17.09
C ALA A 165 -5.20 5.02 -18.53
N ILE A 166 -5.35 6.08 -19.30
CA ILE A 166 -4.76 6.22 -20.62
C ILE A 166 -3.37 6.85 -20.40
N CYS A 167 -2.32 6.06 -20.61
CA CYS A 167 -0.99 6.61 -20.86
C CYS A 167 -0.91 6.86 -22.37
N ILE A 168 -0.94 8.14 -22.77
CA ILE A 168 -0.82 8.55 -24.17
C ILE A 168 0.67 8.46 -24.55
N VAL A 169 0.92 7.78 -25.66
CA VAL A 169 2.21 7.69 -26.39
C VAL A 169 2.45 8.96 -27.19
#